data_AF-A0A520JNK5-F1
#
_entry.id   AF-A0A520JNK5-F1
#
_cell.length_a   1.000
_cell.length_b   1.000
_cell.length_c   1.000
_cell.angle_alpha   90.00
_cell.angle_beta   90.00
_cell.angle_gamma   90.00
#
_symmetry.space_group_name_H-M   'P 1'
#
loop_
_entity.id
_entity.type
_entity.pdbx_description
1 polymer ?
#
loop_
_entity_poly.entity_id
_entity_poly.type
_entity_poly.pdbx_seq_one_letter_code
_entity_poly.pdbx_strand_id
1 'polypeptide(L)'
;YGPAWLSEPVYGDQYGGPSSSELPAVAGYPNLTVPMGLVRGLPVGLSFIATKYGDAAVLGAGYAYEQRAKARVTPRYLPTADVGAGLEAAR
;
A
#
# COMPACT_ATOMS: atom_id res chain seq x y z
N TYR A 1 2.32 5.39 -4.71
CA TYR A 1 1.94 4.67 -3.48
C TYR A 1 3.06 4.85 -2.45
N GLY A 2 2.72 5.17 -1.20
CA GLY A 2 3.66 5.39 -0.10
C GLY A 2 3.15 4.72 1.18
N PRO A 3 3.92 4.74 2.28
CA PRO A 3 3.43 4.28 3.58
C PRO A 3 2.22 5.11 4.03
N ALA A 4 1.48 4.62 5.03
CA ALA A 4 0.34 5.35 5.59
C ALA A 4 0.73 6.77 6.03
N TRP A 5 -0.19 7.73 5.87
CA TRP A 5 -0.01 9.13 6.28
C TRP A 5 -1.09 9.56 7.29
N LEU A 6 -0.87 10.68 7.97
CA LEU A 6 -1.87 11.28 8.85
C LEU A 6 -2.97 11.94 8.04
N SER A 7 -4.23 11.76 8.47
CA SER A 7 -5.36 12.46 7.87
C SER A 7 -5.27 13.96 8.13
N GLU A 8 -5.42 14.78 7.09
CA GLU A 8 -5.38 16.24 7.17
C GLU A 8 -6.80 16.81 7.31
N PRO A 9 -7.18 17.37 8.48
CA PRO A 9 -8.56 17.80 8.73
C PRO A 9 -8.95 19.12 8.05
N VAL A 10 -7.99 20.00 7.72
CA VAL A 10 -8.28 21.34 7.19
C VAL A 10 -8.42 21.32 5.68
N TYR A 11 -7.43 20.76 4.98
CA TYR A 11 -7.36 20.77 3.53
C TYR A 11 -7.70 19.42 2.89
N GLY A 12 -7.92 18.38 3.71
CA GLY A 12 -8.07 17.01 3.24
C GLY A 12 -6.76 16.37 2.80
N ASP A 13 -6.79 15.06 2.64
CA ASP A 13 -5.62 14.27 2.25
C ASP A 13 -5.12 14.68 0.87
N GLN A 14 -3.91 15.22 0.84
CA GLN A 14 -3.26 15.68 -0.38
C GLN A 14 -2.57 14.52 -1.09
N TYR A 15 -3.22 13.98 -2.12
CA TYR A 15 -2.72 12.87 -2.92
C TYR A 15 -2.22 13.34 -4.29
N GLY A 16 -0.92 13.16 -4.57
CA GLY A 16 -0.30 13.62 -5.82
C GLY A 16 -0.42 12.66 -7.02
N GLY A 17 -0.81 11.40 -6.81
CA GLY A 17 -0.94 10.41 -7.89
C GLY A 17 0.35 9.98 -8.59
N PRO A 18 0.28 8.98 -9.49
CA PRO A 18 -0.85 8.04 -9.69
C PRO A 18 -0.82 6.88 -8.69
N SER A 19 -1.99 6.26 -8.43
CA SER A 19 -2.05 5.08 -7.53
C SER A 19 -1.61 3.83 -8.27
N SER A 20 -0.94 2.91 -7.57
CA SER A 20 -0.66 1.59 -8.12
C SER A 20 -1.95 0.85 -8.49
N SER A 21 -3.07 1.18 -7.85
CA SER A 21 -4.39 0.62 -8.14
C SER A 21 -5.21 1.37 -9.19
N GLU A 22 -4.80 2.59 -9.60
CA GLU A 22 -5.62 3.47 -10.43
C GLU A 22 -5.81 2.91 -11.84
N LEU A 23 -4.70 2.71 -12.56
CA LEU A 23 -4.73 2.18 -13.92
C LEU A 23 -5.40 0.80 -14.06
N PRO A 24 -5.10 -0.21 -13.21
CA PRO A 24 -5.79 -1.49 -13.32
C PRO A 24 -7.28 -1.41 -12.97
N ALA A 25 -7.68 -0.53 -12.03
CA ALA A 25 -9.09 -0.33 -11.71
C ALA A 25 -9.86 0.27 -12.90
N VAL A 26 -9.28 1.28 -13.57
CA VAL A 26 -9.87 1.90 -14.77
C VAL A 26 -9.97 0.90 -15.93
N ALA A 27 -8.93 0.07 -16.13
CA ALA A 27 -8.89 -0.91 -17.21
C ALA A 27 -9.74 -2.17 -16.95
N GLY A 28 -10.24 -2.37 -15.72
CA GLY A 28 -10.91 -3.61 -15.32
C GLY A 28 -9.95 -4.81 -15.27
N TYR A 29 -8.70 -4.58 -14.90
CA TYR A 29 -7.63 -5.57 -14.87
C TYR A 29 -7.39 -6.12 -13.47
N PRO A 30 -6.96 -7.40 -13.34
CA PRO A 30 -6.63 -7.97 -12.05
C PRO A 30 -5.48 -7.23 -11.36
N ASN A 31 -5.67 -6.90 -10.08
CA ASN A 31 -4.69 -6.26 -9.21
C ASN A 31 -4.71 -6.92 -7.82
N LEU A 32 -3.57 -7.44 -7.37
CA LEU A 32 -3.40 -8.07 -6.06
C LEU A 32 -2.26 -7.40 -5.29
N THR A 33 -2.55 -6.90 -4.09
CA THR A 33 -1.54 -6.34 -3.19
C THR A 33 -1.23 -7.31 -2.04
N VAL A 34 0.05 -7.61 -1.84
CA VAL A 34 0.54 -8.47 -0.76
C VAL A 34 1.46 -7.70 0.20
N PRO A 35 1.54 -8.06 1.49
CA PRO A 35 2.42 -7.38 2.46
C PRO A 35 3.90 -7.55 2.09
N MET A 36 4.67 -6.47 2.06
CA MET A 36 6.13 -6.48 1.81
C MET A 36 6.96 -6.16 3.05
N GLY A 37 6.32 -5.69 4.13
CA GLY A 37 6.96 -5.42 5.41
C GLY A 37 6.56 -4.07 5.96
N LEU A 38 7.45 -3.46 6.72
CA LEU A 38 7.23 -2.18 7.40
C LEU A 38 8.26 -1.14 6.95
N VAL A 39 7.81 0.09 6.72
CA VAL A 39 8.65 1.28 6.58
C VAL A 39 8.27 2.23 7.71
N ARG A 40 9.23 2.60 8.58
CA ARG A 40 8.97 3.39 9.81
C ARG A 40 7.92 2.76 10.75
N GLY A 41 7.81 1.43 10.73
CA GLY A 41 6.79 0.70 11.48
C GLY A 41 5.41 0.68 10.83
N LEU A 42 5.22 1.33 9.68
CA LEU A 42 3.97 1.36 8.93
C LEU A 42 3.98 0.29 7.82
N PRO A 43 2.88 -0.46 7.65
CA PRO A 43 2.81 -1.53 6.65
C PRO A 43 2.88 -0.97 5.24
N VAL A 44 3.70 -1.61 4.41
CA VAL A 44 3.79 -1.36 2.97
C VAL A 44 3.49 -2.63 2.18
N GLY A 45 2.86 -2.46 1.02
CA GLY A 45 2.45 -3.55 0.14
C GLY A 45 3.16 -3.51 -1.22
N LEU A 46 3.21 -4.68 -1.87
CA LEU A 46 3.64 -4.86 -3.24
C LEU A 46 2.43 -5.27 -4.09
N SER A 47 2.18 -4.56 -5.19
CA SER A 47 1.04 -4.84 -6.09
C SER A 47 1.48 -5.63 -7.33
N PHE A 48 0.79 -6.72 -7.62
CA PHE A 48 0.88 -7.50 -8.86
C PHE A 48 -0.30 -7.15 -9.76
N ILE A 49 0.00 -6.74 -10.99
CA ILE A 49 -1.01 -6.32 -11.98
C ILE A 49 -0.86 -7.21 -13.20
N ALA A 50 -1.97 -7.76 -13.69
CA ALA A 50 -2.00 -8.51 -14.94
C ALA A 50 -2.94 -7.84 -15.96
N THR A 51 -2.91 -8.33 -17.18
CA THR A 51 -3.89 -7.96 -18.21
C THR A 51 -5.23 -8.67 -17.97
N LYS A 52 -6.24 -8.33 -18.78
CA LYS A 52 -7.58 -8.93 -18.74
C LYS A 52 -7.52 -10.47 -18.61
N TYR A 53 -8.29 -11.02 -17.67
CA TYR A 53 -8.38 -12.46 -17.34
C TYR A 53 -7.10 -13.10 -16.78
N GLY A 54 -6.14 -12.28 -16.32
CA GLY A 54 -4.89 -12.73 -15.69
C GLY A 54 -5.01 -13.13 -14.21
N ASP A 55 -6.20 -13.42 -13.70
CA ASP A 55 -6.48 -13.68 -12.29
C ASP A 55 -5.61 -14.82 -11.70
N ALA A 56 -5.49 -15.93 -12.43
CA ALA A 56 -4.66 -17.06 -12.00
C ALA A 56 -3.17 -16.68 -11.90
N ALA A 57 -2.69 -15.79 -12.78
CA ALA A 57 -1.31 -15.35 -12.77
C ALA A 57 -1.00 -14.44 -11.57
N VAL A 58 -1.87 -13.47 -11.26
CA VAL A 58 -1.68 -12.61 -10.09
C VAL A 58 -1.80 -13.39 -8.79
N LEU A 59 -2.74 -14.33 -8.69
CA LEU A 59 -2.88 -15.20 -7.51
C LEU A 59 -1.66 -16.10 -7.32
N GLY A 60 -1.15 -16.72 -8.39
CA GLY A 60 0.05 -17.55 -8.34
C GLY A 60 1.31 -16.77 -7.95
N ALA A 61 1.50 -15.58 -8.53
CA ALA A 61 2.62 -14.70 -8.21
C ALA A 61 2.55 -14.20 -6.75
N GLY A 62 1.36 -13.76 -6.31
CA GLY A 62 1.12 -13.32 -4.95
C GLY A 62 1.39 -14.44 -3.93
N TYR A 63 0.90 -15.65 -4.19
CA TYR A 63 1.15 -16.81 -3.35
C TYR A 63 2.64 -17.16 -3.27
N ALA A 64 3.33 -17.26 -4.41
CA ALA A 64 4.75 -17.58 -4.43
C ALA A 64 5.58 -16.54 -3.65
N TYR A 65 5.24 -15.26 -3.79
CA TYR A 65 5.86 -14.19 -3.02
C TYR A 65 5.55 -14.31 -1.52
N GLU A 66 4.27 -14.42 -1.14
CA GLU A 66 3.85 -14.46 0.27
C GLU A 66 4.49 -15.62 1.03
N GLN A 67 4.54 -16.80 0.41
CA GLN A 67 5.14 -18.00 1.02
C GLN A 67 6.64 -17.83 1.29
N ARG A 68 7.35 -17.08 0.45
CA ARG A 68 8.78 -16.80 0.61
C ARG A 68 9.05 -15.64 1.56
N ALA A 69 8.28 -14.55 1.41
CA ALA A 69 8.53 -13.31 2.13
C ALA A 69 8.04 -13.37 3.59
N LYS A 70 6.86 -13.96 3.83
CA LYS A 70 6.18 -14.01 5.13
C LYS A 70 6.20 -12.65 5.85
N ALA A 71 6.07 -11.56 5.09
CA ALA A 71 6.36 -10.20 5.56
C ALA A 71 5.21 -9.54 6.34
N ARG A 72 4.10 -10.27 6.56
CA ARG A 72 3.00 -9.79 7.39
C ARG A 72 3.45 -9.72 8.85
N VAL A 73 3.29 -8.54 9.45
CA VAL A 73 3.52 -8.32 10.88
C VAL A 73 2.17 -8.10 11.58
N THR A 74 1.93 -8.79 12.69
CA THR A 74 0.73 -8.57 13.52
C THR A 74 0.74 -7.14 14.05
N PRO A 75 -0.32 -6.35 13.82
CA PRO A 75 -0.38 -4.96 14.27
C PRO A 75 -0.39 -4.87 15.79
N ARG A 76 0.12 -3.74 16.31
CA ARG A 76 0.10 -3.38 17.74
C ARG A 76 -0.37 -1.94 17.88
N TYR A 77 -1.01 -1.62 19.00
CA TYR A 77 -1.31 -0.25 19.36
C TYR A 77 -0.04 0.42 19.91
N LEU A 78 0.54 1.30 19.11
CA LEU A 78 1.69 2.12 19.52
C LEU A 78 1.19 3.47 20.04
N PRO A 79 1.84 4.07 21.07
CA PRO A 79 1.48 5.40 21.55
C PRO A 79 1.64 6.51 20.48
N THR A 80 2.59 6.33 19.56
CA THR A 80 2.90 7.25 18.47
C THR A 80 3.33 6.47 17.22
N ALA A 81 3.25 7.10 16.04
CA ALA A 81 3.71 6.55 14.77
C ALA A 81 4.64 7.55 14.06
N ASP A 82 5.75 7.06 13.52
CA ASP A 82 6.64 7.85 12.65
C ASP A 82 6.07 7.85 11.22
N VAL A 83 5.26 8.86 10.91
CA VAL A 83 4.64 9.08 9.60
C VAL A 83 5.50 9.94 8.66
N GLY A 84 6.77 10.21 9.02
CA GLY A 84 7.61 11.15 8.29
C GLY A 84 7.38 12.61 8.69
N ALA A 85 7.98 13.52 7.92
CA ALA A 85 7.71 14.94 8.06
C ALA A 85 6.24 15.19 7.67
N GLY A 86 5.35 15.21 8.66
CA GLY A 86 4.04 15.83 8.48
C GLY A 86 4.25 17.29 8.10
N LEU A 87 3.26 17.93 7.48
CA LEU A 87 3.19 19.39 7.48
C LEU A 87 3.27 19.81 8.95
N GLU A 88 4.44 20.29 9.40
CA GLU A 88 4.51 21.12 10.59
C GLU A 88 3.41 22.15 10.40
N ALA A 89 2.43 22.18 11.31
CA ALA A 89 1.37 23.16 11.27
C ALA A 89 2.07 24.51 11.14
N ALA A 90 2.00 25.11 9.94
CA ALA A 90 2.46 26.45 9.71
C ALA A 90 1.59 27.32 10.61
N ARG A 91 2.13 27.63 11.79
CA ARG A 91 1.59 28.65 12.68
C ARG A 91 1.80 30.02 12.04
#